data_AF-E0RPC2-F1
#
_entry.id   AF-E0RPC2-F1
#
_cell.length_a   1.000
_cell.length_b   1.000
_cell.length_c   1.000
_cell.angle_alpha   90.00
_cell.angle_beta   90.00
_cell.angle_gamma   90.00
#
_symmetry.space_group_name_H-M   'P 1'
#
loop_
_entity.id
_entity.type
_entity.pdbx_description
1 polymer ?
#
loop_
_entity_poly.entity_id
_entity_poly.type
_entity_poly.pdbx_seq_one_letter_code
_entity_poly.pdbx_strand_id
1 'polypeptide(L)'
;MDRMMLMDTIVLSLKIASIATGISLLAGVVLAQVFAGKRQRGVILVEVCISVPMFLPPAVTGYFLLLLLGSHGPIGGVLERWLGVEIVFTQAAAVIAAVMVTVPIVFKSMKGHFESIEEDVLHAARMDGADEVLVLLLVKLPMAMRGLSSSVMLAFLRAMG
;
A
#
# COMPACT_ATOMS: atom_id res chain seq x y z
N MET A 1 30.63 -20.84 3.36
CA MET A 1 29.23 -21.22 3.10
C MET A 1 28.28 -20.10 3.54
N ASP A 2 28.50 -19.50 4.71
CA ASP A 2 27.64 -18.43 5.25
C ASP A 2 27.51 -17.16 4.39
N ARG A 3 28.58 -16.71 3.70
CA ARG A 3 28.49 -15.50 2.85
C ARG A 3 27.52 -15.62 1.67
N MET A 4 27.41 -16.80 1.06
CA MET A 4 26.48 -17.01 -0.08
C MET A 4 25.03 -16.98 0.40
N MET A 5 24.70 -17.67 1.51
CA MET A 5 23.36 -17.64 2.08
C MET A 5 22.91 -16.24 2.52
N LEU A 6 23.83 -15.43 3.07
CA LEU A 6 23.54 -14.05 3.44
C LEU A 6 23.21 -13.19 2.21
N MET A 7 23.97 -13.33 1.11
CA MET A 7 23.71 -12.58 -0.12
C MET A 7 22.35 -12.95 -0.73
N ASP A 8 21.99 -14.23 -0.77
CA ASP A 8 20.71 -14.69 -1.32
C ASP A 8 19.52 -14.16 -0.51
N THR A 9 19.64 -14.15 0.83
CA THR A 9 18.58 -13.63 1.72
C THR A 9 18.41 -12.12 1.55
N ILE A 10 19.50 -11.37 1.43
CA ILE A 10 19.45 -9.92 1.21
C ILE A 10 18.76 -9.61 -0.12
N VAL A 11 19.13 -10.30 -1.20
CA VAL A 11 18.52 -10.11 -2.52
C VAL A 11 17.03 -10.43 -2.48
N LEU A 12 16.64 -11.50 -1.78
CA LEU A 12 15.24 -11.87 -1.64
C LEU A 12 14.44 -10.81 -0.87
N SER A 13 14.94 -10.35 0.27
CA SER A 13 14.28 -9.28 1.05
C SER A 13 14.17 -7.98 0.25
N LEU A 14 15.22 -7.62 -0.51
CA LEU A 14 15.21 -6.42 -1.36
C LEU A 14 14.17 -6.53 -2.48
N LYS A 15 14.05 -7.72 -3.09
CA LYS A 15 13.04 -8.02 -4.11
C LYS A 15 11.62 -7.89 -3.53
N ILE A 16 11.36 -8.51 -2.38
CA ILE A 16 10.06 -8.45 -1.70
C ILE A 16 9.71 -7.00 -1.34
N ALA A 17 10.66 -6.27 -0.74
CA ALA A 17 10.45 -4.88 -0.35
C ALA A 17 10.16 -3.98 -1.56
N SER A 18 10.88 -4.16 -2.67
CA SER A 18 10.66 -3.37 -3.89
C SER A 18 9.28 -3.61 -4.49
N ILE A 19 8.87 -4.88 -4.59
CA ILE A 19 7.55 -5.26 -5.12
C ILE A 19 6.45 -4.73 -4.19
N ALA A 20 6.58 -4.93 -2.89
CA ALA A 20 5.62 -4.46 -1.90
C ALA A 20 5.47 -2.93 -1.95
N THR A 21 6.57 -2.19 -1.99
CA THR A 21 6.54 -0.72 -2.12
C THR A 21 5.83 -0.27 -3.39
N GLY A 22 6.10 -0.91 -4.53
CA GLY A 22 5.41 -0.58 -5.79
C GLY A 22 3.91 -0.79 -5.70
N ILE A 23 3.47 -1.94 -5.16
CA ILE A 23 2.04 -2.25 -4.97
C ILE A 23 1.41 -1.25 -3.99
N SER A 24 2.07 -0.97 -2.87
CA SER A 24 1.59 -0.05 -1.85
C SER A 24 1.52 1.39 -2.33
N LEU A 25 2.41 1.80 -3.23
CA LEU A 25 2.34 3.09 -3.90
C LEU A 25 1.09 3.22 -4.75
N LEU A 26 0.86 2.25 -5.63
CA LEU A 26 -0.32 2.26 -6.49
C LEU A 26 -1.61 2.24 -5.67
N ALA A 27 -1.74 1.30 -4.73
CA ALA A 27 -2.92 1.19 -3.87
C ALA A 27 -3.11 2.43 -2.99
N GLY A 28 -2.04 2.89 -2.32
CA GLY A 28 -2.08 4.03 -1.42
C GLY A 28 -2.42 5.35 -2.12
N VAL A 29 -1.88 5.58 -3.31
CA VAL A 29 -2.19 6.77 -4.14
C VAL A 29 -3.64 6.75 -4.62
N VAL A 30 -4.12 5.60 -5.12
CA VAL A 30 -5.52 5.45 -5.56
C VAL A 30 -6.47 5.70 -4.40
N LEU A 31 -6.21 5.08 -3.25
CA LEU A 31 -7.00 5.32 -2.03
C LEU A 31 -6.93 6.79 -1.61
N ALA A 32 -5.75 7.40 -1.60
CA ALA A 32 -5.57 8.80 -1.24
C ALA A 32 -6.37 9.72 -2.18
N GLN A 33 -6.37 9.48 -3.49
CA GLN A 33 -7.18 10.24 -4.44
C GLN A 33 -8.68 10.08 -4.17
N VAL A 34 -9.12 8.85 -3.90
CA VAL A 34 -10.54 8.56 -3.64
C VAL A 34 -11.03 9.21 -2.35
N PHE A 35 -10.18 9.33 -1.33
CA PHE A 35 -10.58 9.80 0.01
C PHE A 35 -10.15 11.24 0.33
N ALA A 36 -9.20 11.83 -0.40
CA ALA A 36 -8.75 13.21 -0.18
C ALA A 36 -9.92 14.20 -0.28
N GLY A 37 -10.06 15.05 0.73
CA GLY A 37 -11.11 16.08 0.79
C GLY A 37 -12.51 15.56 1.18
N LYS A 38 -12.69 14.24 1.37
CA LYS A 38 -13.98 13.68 1.80
C LYS A 38 -14.07 13.60 3.32
N ARG A 39 -15.10 14.24 3.90
CA ARG A 39 -15.34 14.31 5.37
C ARG A 39 -16.52 13.48 5.89
N GLN A 40 -17.11 12.64 5.04
CA GLN A 40 -18.26 11.82 5.41
C GLN A 40 -17.89 10.74 6.44
N ARG A 41 -18.82 10.40 7.36
CA ARG A 41 -18.58 9.40 8.42
C ARG A 41 -18.13 8.03 7.88
N GLY A 42 -18.65 7.61 6.72
CA GLY A 42 -18.25 6.36 6.07
C GLY A 42 -16.78 6.35 5.65
N VAL A 43 -16.24 7.50 5.23
CA VAL A 43 -14.83 7.64 4.85
C VAL A 43 -13.92 7.50 6.07
N ILE A 44 -14.30 8.12 7.20
CA ILE A 44 -13.55 7.98 8.46
C ILE A 44 -13.46 6.50 8.87
N LEU A 45 -14.55 5.75 8.76
CA LEU A 45 -14.56 4.32 9.11
C LEU A 45 -13.60 3.51 8.22
N VAL A 46 -13.62 3.76 6.90
CA VAL A 46 -12.72 3.08 5.96
C VAL A 46 -11.25 3.45 6.23
N GLU A 47 -10.96 4.70 6.55
CA GLU A 47 -9.61 5.15 6.91
C GLU A 47 -9.08 4.48 8.16
N VAL A 48 -9.94 4.31 9.17
CA VAL A 48 -9.60 3.55 10.37
C VAL A 48 -9.31 2.11 9.98
N CYS A 49 -10.19 1.45 9.21
CA CYS A 49 -9.97 0.07 8.76
C CYS A 49 -8.65 -0.11 7.99
N ILE A 50 -8.32 0.81 7.09
CA ILE A 50 -7.03 0.80 6.37
C ILE A 50 -5.87 0.99 7.34
N SER A 51 -6.03 1.81 8.37
CA SER A 51 -4.96 2.13 9.33
C SER A 51 -4.76 1.08 10.42
N VAL A 52 -5.74 0.21 10.68
CA VAL A 52 -5.71 -0.82 11.72
C VAL A 52 -4.41 -1.65 11.72
N PRO A 53 -3.89 -2.16 10.58
CA PRO A 53 -2.66 -2.94 10.53
C PRO A 53 -1.45 -2.25 11.13
N MET A 54 -1.42 -0.92 11.12
CA MET A 54 -0.32 -0.11 11.66
C MET A 54 -0.28 -0.09 13.19
N PHE A 55 -1.42 -0.35 13.84
CA PHE A 55 -1.55 -0.35 15.31
C PHE A 55 -1.42 -1.75 15.93
N LEU A 56 -1.54 -2.79 15.12
CA LEU A 56 -1.42 -4.17 15.56
C LEU A 56 0.07 -4.55 15.74
N PRO A 57 0.42 -5.31 16.80
CA PRO A 57 1.74 -5.92 16.89
C PRO A 57 2.01 -6.82 15.67
N PRO A 58 3.26 -6.88 15.17
CA PRO A 58 3.58 -7.64 13.95
C PRO A 58 3.23 -9.12 14.05
N ALA A 59 3.34 -9.71 15.24
CA ALA A 59 2.93 -11.10 15.49
C ALA A 59 1.41 -11.31 15.28
N VAL A 60 0.59 -10.34 15.71
CA VAL A 60 -0.87 -10.41 15.56
C VAL A 60 -1.25 -10.21 14.10
N THR A 61 -0.60 -9.26 13.40
CA THR A 61 -0.80 -9.06 11.96
C THR A 61 -0.44 -10.32 11.17
N GLY A 62 0.67 -10.96 11.50
CA GLY A 62 1.07 -12.25 10.91
C GLY A 62 0.04 -13.36 11.17
N TYR A 63 -0.49 -13.45 12.38
CA TYR A 63 -1.55 -14.42 12.71
C TYR A 63 -2.85 -14.16 11.93
N PHE A 64 -3.27 -12.90 11.78
CA PHE A 64 -4.42 -12.55 10.93
C PHE A 64 -4.19 -12.95 9.47
N LEU A 65 -2.99 -12.69 8.94
CA LEU A 65 -2.62 -13.12 7.60
C LEU A 65 -2.67 -14.64 7.47
N LEU A 66 -2.19 -15.40 8.45
CA LEU A 66 -2.31 -16.86 8.47
C LEU A 66 -3.77 -17.33 8.48
N LEU A 67 -4.63 -16.69 9.26
CA LEU A 67 -6.06 -17.01 9.27
C LEU A 67 -6.75 -16.71 7.93
N LEU A 68 -6.31 -15.68 7.21
CA LEU A 68 -6.87 -15.27 5.92
C LEU A 68 -6.33 -16.09 4.75
N LEU A 69 -5.01 -16.27 4.69
CA LEU A 69 -4.24 -16.89 3.60
C LEU A 69 -3.97 -18.38 3.83
N GLY A 70 -4.29 -18.92 5.00
CA GLY A 70 -4.21 -20.35 5.30
C GLY A 70 -5.10 -21.20 4.40
N SER A 71 -4.77 -22.49 4.28
CA SER A 71 -5.56 -23.49 3.54
C SER A 71 -7.03 -23.59 3.96
N HIS A 72 -7.33 -23.27 5.22
CA HIS A 72 -8.69 -23.19 5.74
C HIS A 72 -9.23 -21.75 5.83
N GLY A 73 -8.45 -20.77 5.42
CA GLY A 73 -8.82 -19.36 5.40
C GLY A 73 -9.74 -19.02 4.22
N PRO A 74 -10.49 -17.92 4.32
CA PRO A 74 -11.42 -17.49 3.28
C PRO A 74 -10.74 -17.15 1.95
N ILE A 75 -9.48 -16.69 1.97
CA ILE A 75 -8.73 -16.37 0.75
C ILE A 75 -7.88 -17.57 0.35
N GLY A 76 -7.08 -18.10 1.28
CA GLY A 76 -6.15 -19.20 1.00
C GLY A 76 -6.87 -20.48 0.58
N GLY A 77 -7.94 -20.87 1.27
CA GLY A 77 -8.72 -22.06 0.94
C GLY A 77 -9.48 -21.95 -0.38
N VAL A 78 -9.87 -20.74 -0.80
CA VAL A 78 -10.42 -20.52 -2.14
C VAL A 78 -9.30 -20.67 -3.18
N LEU A 79 -8.13 -20.08 -2.96
CA LEU A 79 -7.03 -20.18 -3.90
C LEU A 79 -6.53 -21.63 -4.04
N GLU A 80 -6.46 -22.38 -2.94
CA GLU A 80 -6.10 -23.79 -2.96
C GLU A 80 -7.13 -24.64 -3.71
N ARG A 81 -8.44 -24.41 -3.50
CA ARG A 81 -9.49 -25.18 -4.20
C ARG A 81 -9.54 -24.90 -5.70
N TRP A 82 -9.28 -23.66 -6.10
CA TRP A 82 -9.44 -23.25 -7.51
C TRP A 82 -8.14 -23.35 -8.31
N LEU A 83 -7.00 -23.06 -7.70
CA LEU A 83 -5.69 -23.01 -8.36
C LEU A 83 -4.72 -24.08 -7.85
N GLY A 84 -5.03 -24.79 -6.75
CA GLY A 84 -4.12 -25.77 -6.15
C GLY A 84 -2.87 -25.15 -5.51
N VAL A 85 -2.88 -23.84 -5.26
CA VAL A 85 -1.70 -23.10 -4.78
C VAL A 85 -1.88 -22.71 -3.31
N GLU A 86 -0.97 -23.21 -2.47
CA GLU A 86 -0.82 -22.76 -1.09
C GLU A 86 0.02 -21.46 -1.06
N ILE A 87 -0.53 -20.38 -0.51
CA ILE A 87 0.17 -19.09 -0.43
C ILE A 87 1.03 -19.00 0.83
N VAL A 88 0.66 -19.70 1.90
CA VAL A 88 1.38 -19.64 3.18
C VAL A 88 2.82 -20.10 2.99
N PHE A 89 3.76 -19.42 3.65
CA PHE A 89 5.21 -19.67 3.54
C PHE A 89 5.83 -19.45 2.15
N THR A 90 5.13 -18.77 1.24
CA THR A 90 5.68 -18.37 -0.07
C THR A 90 6.21 -16.94 -0.07
N GLN A 91 7.00 -16.60 -1.09
CA GLN A 91 7.42 -15.22 -1.36
C GLN A 91 6.21 -14.28 -1.57
N ALA A 92 5.11 -14.79 -2.11
CA ALA A 92 3.88 -14.01 -2.31
C ALA A 92 3.23 -13.63 -0.97
N ALA A 93 3.18 -14.55 0.01
CA ALA A 93 2.71 -14.22 1.36
C ALA A 93 3.55 -13.11 2.00
N ALA A 94 4.88 -13.16 1.84
CA ALA A 94 5.76 -12.12 2.36
C ALA A 94 5.50 -10.75 1.71
N VAL A 95 5.26 -10.71 0.39
CA VAL A 95 4.86 -9.47 -0.32
C VAL A 95 3.52 -8.97 0.22
N ILE A 96 2.51 -9.83 0.34
CA ILE A 96 1.18 -9.44 0.84
C ILE A 96 1.28 -8.88 2.27
N ALA A 97 2.07 -9.53 3.13
CA ALA A 97 2.30 -9.08 4.50
C ALA A 97 2.95 -7.69 4.53
N ALA A 98 3.99 -7.47 3.73
CA ALA A 98 4.65 -6.18 3.61
C ALA A 98 3.70 -5.10 3.06
N VAL A 99 2.89 -5.42 2.04
CA VAL A 99 1.88 -4.50 1.47
C VAL A 99 0.85 -4.09 2.52
N MET A 100 0.33 -5.04 3.30
CA MET A 100 -0.68 -4.77 4.33
C MET A 100 -0.24 -3.71 5.34
N VAL A 101 1.05 -3.67 5.68
CA VAL A 101 1.61 -2.72 6.65
C VAL A 101 2.08 -1.42 5.98
N THR A 102 2.44 -1.44 4.71
CA THR A 102 2.99 -0.27 4.00
C THR A 102 1.94 0.57 3.25
N VAL A 103 0.83 -0.03 2.80
CA VAL A 103 -0.31 0.70 2.22
C VAL A 103 -0.81 1.83 3.12
N PRO A 104 -1.03 1.64 4.44
CA PRO A 104 -1.55 2.69 5.30
C PRO A 104 -0.59 3.88 5.44
N ILE A 105 0.71 3.60 5.39
CA ILE A 105 1.78 4.61 5.45
C ILE A 105 1.71 5.51 4.21
N VAL A 106 1.70 4.90 3.01
CA VAL A 106 1.59 5.63 1.75
C VAL A 106 0.27 6.39 1.69
N PHE A 107 -0.84 5.73 2.02
CA PHE A 107 -2.18 6.32 1.99
C PHE A 107 -2.26 7.60 2.82
N LYS A 108 -1.82 7.56 4.09
CA LYS A 108 -1.86 8.74 4.98
C LYS A 108 -0.99 9.87 4.48
N SER A 109 0.24 9.57 4.03
CA SER A 109 1.15 10.60 3.54
C SER A 109 0.60 11.24 2.27
N MET A 110 0.22 10.44 1.26
CA MET A 110 -0.31 10.96 -0.01
C MET A 110 -1.64 11.69 0.16
N LYS A 111 -2.52 11.22 1.04
CA LYS A 111 -3.77 11.93 1.36
C LYS A 111 -3.47 13.33 1.91
N GLY A 112 -2.56 13.44 2.88
CA GLY A 112 -2.15 14.74 3.43
C GLY A 112 -1.56 15.68 2.38
N HIS A 113 -0.76 15.15 1.44
CA HIS A 113 -0.22 15.94 0.34
C HIS A 113 -1.31 16.39 -0.65
N PHE A 114 -2.28 15.53 -1.00
CA PHE A 114 -3.37 15.91 -1.88
C PHE A 114 -4.32 16.93 -1.23
N GLU A 115 -4.55 16.84 0.08
CA GLU A 115 -5.35 17.81 0.82
C GLU A 115 -4.65 19.17 1.01
N SER A 116 -3.32 19.21 0.86
CA SER A 116 -2.56 20.47 0.91
C SER A 116 -2.56 21.26 -0.40
N ILE A 117 -3.05 20.66 -1.49
CA ILE A 117 -3.14 21.34 -2.79
C ILE A 117 -4.35 22.26 -2.78
N GLU A 118 -4.15 23.52 -3.17
CA GLU A 118 -5.22 24.51 -3.25
C GLU A 118 -6.32 24.08 -4.23
N GLU A 119 -7.57 24.24 -3.81
CA GLU A 119 -8.74 23.80 -4.58
C GLU A 119 -8.89 24.59 -5.90
N ASP A 120 -8.45 25.85 -5.90
CA ASP A 120 -8.44 26.73 -7.09
C ASP A 120 -7.59 26.16 -8.23
N VAL A 121 -6.44 25.54 -7.92
CA VAL A 121 -5.58 24.89 -8.92
C VAL A 121 -6.30 23.69 -9.55
N LEU A 122 -7.03 22.93 -8.74
CA LEU A 122 -7.79 21.77 -9.22
C LEU A 122 -9.01 22.21 -10.03
N HIS A 123 -9.66 23.32 -9.67
CA HIS A 123 -10.75 23.89 -10.44
C HIS A 123 -10.28 24.42 -11.79
N ALA A 124 -9.16 25.14 -11.85
CA ALA A 124 -8.57 25.59 -13.12
C ALA A 124 -8.32 24.42 -14.09
N ALA A 125 -7.71 23.34 -13.60
CA ALA A 125 -7.47 22.15 -14.42
C ALA A 125 -8.77 21.51 -14.96
N ARG A 126 -9.83 21.46 -14.14
CA ARG A 126 -11.14 20.94 -14.58
C ARG A 126 -11.82 21.86 -15.60
N MET A 127 -11.67 23.18 -15.46
CA MET A 127 -12.18 24.16 -16.42
C MET A 127 -11.48 24.06 -17.78
N ASP A 128 -10.21 23.66 -17.79
CA ASP A 128 -9.45 23.33 -19.01
C ASP A 128 -9.81 21.96 -19.60
N GLY A 129 -10.78 21.24 -19.04
CA GLY A 129 -11.30 19.97 -19.55
C GLY A 129 -10.58 18.72 -19.05
N ALA A 130 -9.75 18.83 -18.01
CA ALA A 130 -9.10 17.66 -17.40
C ALA A 130 -10.11 16.80 -16.63
N ASP A 131 -10.21 15.52 -16.99
CA ASP A 131 -10.95 14.52 -16.21
C ASP A 131 -10.21 14.18 -14.89
N GLU A 132 -10.89 13.59 -13.90
CA GLU A 132 -10.31 13.29 -12.57
C GLU A 132 -9.04 12.43 -12.63
N VAL A 133 -8.92 11.54 -13.61
CA VAL A 133 -7.69 10.75 -13.82
C VAL A 133 -6.56 11.65 -14.35
N LEU A 134 -6.88 12.58 -15.22
CA LEU A 134 -5.90 13.54 -15.77
C LEU A 134 -5.46 14.53 -14.69
N VAL A 135 -6.40 15.03 -13.87
CA VAL A 135 -6.11 15.88 -12.71
C VAL A 135 -5.20 15.13 -11.73
N LEU A 136 -5.43 13.84 -11.48
CA LEU A 136 -4.53 13.03 -10.66
C LEU A 136 -3.12 12.98 -11.26
N LEU A 137 -3.00 12.55 -12.52
CA LEU A 137 -1.72 12.22 -13.15
C LEU A 137 -0.89 13.45 -13.54
N LEU A 138 -1.53 14.53 -14.01
CA LEU A 138 -0.84 15.72 -14.53
C LEU A 138 -0.76 16.87 -13.52
N VAL A 139 -1.60 16.89 -12.47
CA VAL A 139 -1.62 17.99 -11.50
C VAL A 139 -1.26 17.50 -10.10
N LYS A 140 -2.05 16.60 -9.52
CA LYS A 140 -1.87 16.17 -8.12
C LYS A 140 -0.58 15.38 -7.91
N LEU A 141 -0.29 14.39 -8.76
CA LEU A 141 0.93 13.59 -8.63
C LEU A 141 2.20 14.44 -8.76
N PRO A 142 2.35 15.29 -9.80
CA PRO A 142 3.52 16.14 -9.99
C PRO A 142 3.74 17.12 -8.84
N MET A 143 2.67 17.74 -8.32
CA MET A 143 2.76 18.63 -7.17
C MET A 143 3.12 17.89 -5.87
N ALA A 144 2.64 16.65 -5.73
CA ALA A 144 2.93 15.80 -4.57
C ALA A 144 4.22 14.98 -4.71
N MET A 145 5.06 15.18 -5.73
CA MET A 145 6.25 14.35 -5.99
C MET A 145 7.22 14.26 -4.80
N ARG A 146 7.40 15.37 -4.08
CA ARG A 146 8.22 15.39 -2.85
C ARG A 146 7.64 14.47 -1.78
N GLY A 147 6.32 14.51 -1.61
CA GLY A 147 5.59 13.62 -0.73
C GLY A 147 5.64 12.16 -1.15
N LEU A 148 5.54 11.92 -2.46
CA LEU A 148 5.67 10.60 -3.05
C LEU A 148 7.05 10.01 -2.78
N SER A 149 8.14 10.77 -2.97
CA SER A 149 9.50 10.27 -2.68
C SER A 149 9.69 9.89 -1.22
N SER A 150 9.15 10.68 -0.28
CA SER A 150 9.19 10.37 1.15
C SER A 150 8.37 9.12 1.48
N SER A 151 7.20 8.98 0.86
CA SER A 151 6.34 7.80 1.01
C SER A 151 6.99 6.53 0.48
N VAL A 152 7.62 6.60 -0.70
CA VAL A 152 8.37 5.49 -1.30
C VAL A 152 9.47 5.02 -0.34
N MET A 153 10.26 5.96 0.18
CA MET A 153 11.37 5.66 1.07
C MET A 153 10.88 5.02 2.37
N LEU A 154 9.85 5.59 3.00
CA LEU A 154 9.31 5.08 4.26
C LEU A 154 8.65 3.70 4.09
N ALA A 155 7.89 3.51 3.01
CA ALA A 155 7.29 2.22 2.67
C ALA A 155 8.36 1.16 2.41
N PHE A 156 9.42 1.49 1.67
CA PHE A 156 10.52 0.57 1.39
C PHE A 156 11.29 0.18 2.65
N LEU A 157 11.67 1.14 3.48
CA LEU A 157 12.32 0.88 4.76
C LEU A 157 11.45 -0.01 5.65
N ARG A 158 10.14 0.25 5.68
CA ARG A 158 9.20 -0.56 6.45
C ARG A 158 9.03 -1.96 5.86
N ALA A 159 9.07 -2.12 4.54
CA ALA A 159 8.93 -3.45 3.90
C ALA A 159 10.19 -4.32 4.05
N MET A 160 11.37 -3.71 4.24
CA MET A 160 12.61 -4.45 4.47
C MET A 160 12.73 -5.04 5.88
N GLY A 161 12.06 -4.45 6.88
CA GLY A 161 12.15 -4.83 8.30
C GLY A 161 10.89 -5.52 8.82
#